data_AF-A0A7X7X7F5-F1
#
_entry.id   AF-A0A7X7X7F5-F1
#
_cell.length_a   1.000
_cell.length_b   1.000
_cell.length_c   1.000
_cell.angle_alpha   90.00
_cell.angle_beta   90.00
_cell.angle_gamma   90.00
#
_symmetry.space_group_name_H-M   'P 1'
#
loop_
_entity.id
_entity.type
_entity.pdbx_description
1 polymer ?
#
loop_
_entity_poly.entity_id
_entity_poly.type
_entity_poly.pdbx_seq_one_letter_code
_entity_poly.pdbx_strand_id
1 'polypeptide(L)'
;MDKIRDILGKARVIAVVGASLDECSPSFTITKYLIARGSGVYPVNPKYAGEEISGVKFLASLSDIKEKIDIIDVFRRSEAIPGMVDDFIAARPGVVWFQLEIYAPDSFKVLEENGIEVIHDRCIYKELMEC
;
A
#
# COMPACT_ATOMS: atom_id res chain seq x y z
N MET A 1 5.97 -6.48 22.20
CA MET A 1 6.25 -5.50 21.15
C MET A 1 5.06 -5.50 20.22
N ASP A 2 4.49 -4.33 19.93
CA ASP A 2 3.31 -4.22 19.07
C ASP A 2 3.63 -4.75 17.66
N LYS A 3 2.80 -5.65 17.14
CA LYS A 3 2.98 -6.31 15.84
C LYS A 3 3.08 -5.28 14.71
N ILE A 4 2.26 -4.24 14.78
CA ILE A 4 2.24 -3.15 13.79
C ILE A 4 3.59 -2.44 13.75
N ARG A 5 4.14 -2.10 14.93
CA ARG A 5 5.45 -1.44 15.03
C ARG A 5 6.57 -2.30 14.45
N ASP A 6 6.52 -3.62 14.64
CA ASP A 6 7.52 -4.54 14.08
C ASP A 6 7.46 -4.60 12.55
N ILE A 7 6.26 -4.67 11.98
CA ILE A 7 6.03 -4.62 10.53
C ILE A 7 6.59 -3.31 9.95
N LEU A 8 6.19 -2.18 10.53
CA LEU A 8 6.59 -0.86 10.06
C LEU A 8 8.08 -0.58 10.25
N GLY A 9 8.69 -1.10 11.31
CA GLY A 9 10.12 -0.95 11.59
C GLY A 9 11.01 -1.77 10.65
N LYS A 10 10.49 -2.85 10.05
CA LYS A 10 11.24 -3.74 9.15
C LYS A 10 10.97 -3.50 7.66
N ALA A 11 9.86 -2.83 7.33
CA ALA A 11 9.46 -2.59 5.96
C ALA A 11 10.47 -1.70 5.21
N ARG A 12 10.93 -2.20 4.06
CA ARG A 12 11.84 -1.48 3.16
C ARG A 12 11.16 -1.12 1.85
N VAL A 13 10.31 -1.98 1.32
CA VAL A 13 9.59 -1.77 0.06
C VAL A 13 8.09 -1.62 0.31
N ILE A 14 7.54 -0.46 -0.03
CA ILE A 14 6.12 -0.12 0.14
C ILE A 14 5.50 0.22 -1.22
N ALA A 15 4.55 -0.58 -1.68
CA ALA A 15 3.76 -0.26 -2.86
C ALA A 15 2.49 0.50 -2.45
N VAL A 16 2.32 1.73 -2.92
CA VAL A 16 1.15 2.57 -2.59
C VAL A 16 0.12 2.46 -3.72
N VAL A 17 -0.84 1.58 -3.54
CA VAL A 17 -1.89 1.27 -4.51
C VAL A 17 -3.02 2.29 -4.43
N GLY A 18 -3.29 2.98 -5.54
CA GLY A 18 -4.20 4.12 -5.56
C GLY A 18 -3.54 5.43 -5.14
N ALA A 19 -2.20 5.50 -5.19
CA ALA A 19 -1.47 6.77 -5.10
C ALA A 19 -2.04 7.80 -6.08
N SER A 20 -2.10 9.07 -5.69
CA SER A 20 -2.65 10.14 -6.52
C SER A 20 -1.71 11.33 -6.57
N LEU A 21 -1.80 12.11 -7.66
CA LEU A 21 -1.19 13.44 -7.80
C LEU A 21 -2.11 14.58 -7.34
N ASP A 22 -3.32 14.26 -6.86
CA ASP A 22 -4.22 15.23 -6.25
C ASP A 22 -3.69 15.60 -4.85
N GLU A 23 -3.22 16.84 -4.69
CA GLU A 23 -2.63 17.33 -3.44
C GLU A 23 -3.59 17.32 -2.25
N CYS A 24 -4.91 17.31 -2.52
CA CYS A 24 -5.94 17.20 -1.49
C CYS A 24 -6.16 15.74 -1.04
N SER A 25 -5.59 14.74 -1.72
CA SER A 25 -5.80 13.35 -1.37
C SER A 25 -4.90 12.91 -0.21
N PRO A 26 -5.41 12.07 0.72
CA PRO A 26 -4.57 11.44 1.74
C PRO A 26 -3.43 10.63 1.13
N SER A 27 -3.69 9.94 0.00
CA SER A 27 -2.69 9.12 -0.67
C SER A 27 -1.49 9.94 -1.19
N PHE A 28 -1.71 11.18 -1.67
CA PHE A 28 -0.62 12.07 -2.07
C PHE A 28 0.28 12.41 -0.88
N THR A 29 -0.33 12.89 0.21
CA THR A 29 0.41 13.29 1.42
C THR A 29 1.19 12.12 2.02
N ILE A 30 0.55 10.95 2.16
CA ILE A 30 1.18 9.77 2.75
C ILE A 30 2.29 9.22 1.85
N THR A 31 2.08 9.18 0.52
CA THR A 31 3.13 8.74 -0.42
C THR A 31 4.36 9.64 -0.32
N LYS A 32 4.19 10.97 -0.31
CA LYS A 32 5.32 11.90 -0.14
C LYS A 32 6.04 11.72 1.18
N TYR A 33 5.30 11.51 2.27
CA TYR A 33 5.89 11.25 3.57
C TYR A 33 6.74 9.98 3.58
N LEU A 34 6.22 8.88 3.03
CA LEU A 34 6.95 7.61 2.97
C LEU A 34 8.22 7.72 2.11
N ILE A 35 8.16 8.45 0.99
CA ILE A 35 9.34 8.76 0.16
C ILE A 35 10.36 9.57 0.96
N ALA A 36 9.93 10.64 1.64
CA ALA A 36 10.81 11.50 2.44
C ALA A 36 11.46 10.77 3.63
N ARG A 37 10.77 9.76 4.18
CA ARG A 37 11.31 8.87 5.22
C ARG A 37 12.41 7.92 4.70
N GLY A 38 12.57 7.81 3.38
CA GLY A 38 13.61 7.00 2.75
C GLY A 38 13.24 5.52 2.54
N SER A 39 11.96 5.16 2.66
CA SER A 39 11.48 3.84 2.25
C SER A 39 11.55 3.70 0.73
N GLY A 40 11.77 2.49 0.22
CA GLY A 40 11.61 2.16 -1.20
C GLY A 40 10.13 2.20 -1.57
N VAL A 41 9.64 3.36 -2.01
CA VAL A 41 8.22 3.56 -2.29
C VAL A 41 7.95 3.39 -3.78
N TYR A 42 6.90 2.63 -4.10
CA TYR A 42 6.40 2.43 -5.46
C TYR A 42 4.95 2.92 -5.56
N PRO A 43 4.69 4.13 -6.09
CA PRO A 43 3.33 4.59 -6.31
C PRO A 43 2.69 3.82 -7.49
N VAL A 44 1.56 3.18 -7.27
CA VAL A 44 0.86 2.35 -8.26
C VAL A 44 -0.49 2.96 -8.59
N ASN A 45 -0.63 3.49 -9.80
CA ASN A 45 -1.89 3.97 -10.35
C ASN A 45 -1.81 4.08 -11.88
N PRO A 46 -2.54 3.26 -12.66
CA PRO A 46 -2.57 3.34 -14.13
C PRO A 46 -2.86 4.74 -14.67
N LYS A 47 -3.66 5.54 -13.96
CA LYS A 47 -4.02 6.91 -14.37
C LYS A 47 -2.81 7.83 -14.50
N TYR A 48 -1.79 7.63 -13.67
CA TYR A 48 -0.60 8.47 -13.59
C TYR A 48 0.65 7.74 -14.06
N ALA A 49 0.53 6.57 -14.69
CA ALA A 49 1.69 5.77 -15.10
C ALA A 49 2.66 6.59 -15.97
N GLY A 50 3.94 6.61 -15.58
CA GLY A 50 4.98 7.42 -16.23
C GLY A 50 5.17 8.83 -15.66
N GLU A 51 4.20 9.35 -14.91
CA GLU A 51 4.35 10.59 -14.14
C GLU A 51 5.18 10.36 -12.86
N GLU A 52 5.49 11.43 -12.13
CA GLU A 52 6.33 11.36 -10.94
C GLU A 52 5.73 12.08 -9.72
N ILE A 53 5.99 11.54 -8.53
CA ILE A 53 5.75 12.20 -7.24
C ILE A 53 7.05 12.21 -6.45
N SER A 54 7.55 13.41 -6.13
CA SER A 54 8.82 13.59 -5.41
C SER A 54 10.00 12.83 -6.03
N GLY A 55 10.08 12.79 -7.36
CA GLY A 55 11.15 12.12 -8.11
C GLY A 55 10.99 10.60 -8.24
N VAL A 56 9.86 10.03 -7.79
CA VAL A 56 9.55 8.60 -7.93
C VAL A 56 8.45 8.42 -8.98
N LYS A 57 8.71 7.54 -9.96
CA LYS A 57 7.78 7.26 -11.05
C LYS A 57 6.60 6.41 -10.62
N PHE A 58 5.42 6.77 -11.12
CA PHE A 58 4.23 5.95 -11.03
C PHE A 58 4.32 4.73 -11.94
N LEU A 59 3.96 3.58 -11.38
CA LEU A 59 3.79 2.33 -12.08
C LEU A 59 2.30 2.10 -12.41
N ALA A 60 2.05 1.36 -13.48
CA ALA A 60 0.69 1.01 -13.86
C ALA A 60 0.15 -0.12 -12.99
N SER A 61 0.99 -1.09 -12.62
CA SER A 61 0.57 -2.29 -11.89
C SER A 61 1.58 -2.71 -10.82
N LEU A 62 1.14 -3.55 -9.90
CA LEU A 62 2.03 -4.20 -8.93
C LEU A 62 3.06 -5.11 -9.60
N SER A 63 2.73 -5.69 -10.76
CA SER A 63 3.63 -6.59 -11.51
C SER A 63 4.86 -5.88 -12.11
N ASP A 64 4.82 -4.55 -12.19
CA ASP A 64 5.94 -3.73 -12.65
C ASP A 64 7.04 -3.61 -11.59
N ILE A 65 6.72 -3.87 -10.31
CA ILE A 65 7.68 -3.88 -9.21
C ILE A 65 8.45 -5.20 -9.24
N LYS A 66 9.79 -5.12 -9.34
CA LYS A 66 10.67 -6.30 -9.43
C LYS A 66 11.30 -6.70 -8.10
N GLU A 67 11.12 -5.87 -7.07
CA GLU A 67 11.57 -6.15 -5.71
C GLU A 67 10.49 -6.86 -4.91
N LYS A 68 10.89 -7.56 -3.85
CA LYS A 68 9.94 -8.13 -2.90
C LYS A 68 9.24 -6.99 -2.16
N ILE A 69 7.91 -6.95 -2.25
CA ILE A 69 7.09 -5.95 -1.56
C ILE A 69 6.90 -6.37 -0.10
N ASP A 70 7.20 -5.48 0.85
CA ASP A 70 6.94 -5.74 2.26
C ASP A 70 5.51 -5.35 2.62
N ILE A 71 5.07 -4.17 2.15
CA ILE A 71 3.73 -3.62 2.41
C ILE A 71 3.07 -3.19 1.09
N ILE A 72 1.85 -3.66 0.85
CA ILE A 72 0.96 -3.02 -0.12
C ILE A 72 0.01 -2.09 0.64
N ASP A 73 0.20 -0.79 0.52
CA ASP A 73 -0.61 0.25 1.17
C ASP A 73 -1.74 0.71 0.22
N VAL A 74 -2.99 0.45 0.59
CA VAL A 74 -4.15 0.52 -0.31
C VAL A 74 -5.01 1.74 0.00
N PHE A 75 -5.21 2.59 -1.01
CA PHE A 75 -6.10 3.76 -1.02
C PHE A 75 -7.27 3.63 -2.01
N ARG A 76 -7.54 2.41 -2.48
CA ARG A 76 -8.69 2.14 -3.38
C ARG A 76 -9.94 1.93 -2.54
N ARG A 77 -11.08 2.44 -3.04
CA ARG A 77 -12.37 2.28 -2.36
C ARG A 77 -12.73 0.80 -2.20
N SER A 78 -13.48 0.49 -1.15
CA SER A 78 -13.93 -0.85 -0.77
C SER A 78 -14.50 -1.66 -1.95
N GLU A 79 -15.28 -1.03 -2.83
CA GLU A 79 -15.93 -1.72 -3.97
C GLU A 79 -14.93 -2.15 -5.05
N ALA A 80 -13.74 -1.55 -5.09
CA ALA A 80 -12.70 -1.92 -6.04
C ALA A 80 -11.83 -3.09 -5.53
N ILE A 81 -11.81 -3.36 -4.22
CA ILE A 81 -10.92 -4.35 -3.61
C ILE A 81 -11.13 -5.77 -4.17
N PRO A 82 -12.36 -6.27 -4.39
CA PRO A 82 -12.55 -7.61 -4.95
C PRO A 82 -11.84 -7.84 -6.28
N GLY A 83 -11.76 -6.81 -7.14
CA GLY A 83 -11.08 -6.88 -8.43
C GLY A 83 -9.55 -6.80 -8.37
N MET A 84 -8.97 -6.64 -7.18
CA MET A 84 -7.51 -6.50 -6.98
C MET A 84 -6.91 -7.64 -6.16
N VAL A 85 -7.73 -8.56 -5.64
CA VAL A 85 -7.29 -9.66 -4.77
C VAL A 85 -6.24 -10.53 -5.46
N ASP A 86 -6.47 -10.89 -6.72
CA ASP A 86 -5.53 -11.71 -7.48
C ASP A 86 -4.17 -11.01 -7.67
N ASP A 87 -4.17 -9.69 -7.87
CA ASP A 87 -2.93 -8.91 -7.98
C ASP A 87 -2.16 -8.90 -6.66
N PHE A 88 -2.85 -8.77 -5.53
CA PHE A 88 -2.23 -8.84 -4.20
C PHE A 88 -1.65 -10.23 -3.92
N ILE A 89 -2.38 -11.29 -4.28
CA ILE A 89 -1.90 -12.67 -4.16
C ILE A 89 -0.67 -12.91 -5.03
N ALA A 90 -0.70 -12.47 -6.29
CA ALA A 90 0.40 -12.62 -7.23
C ALA A 90 1.66 -11.88 -6.75
N ALA A 91 1.50 -10.70 -6.14
CA ALA A 91 2.58 -9.89 -5.59
C ALA A 91 3.26 -10.51 -4.35
N ARG A 92 2.56 -11.38 -3.61
CA ARG A 92 3.04 -12.06 -2.38
C ARG A 92 3.73 -11.10 -1.38
N PRO A 93 3.04 -10.02 -0.96
CA PRO A 93 3.61 -9.07 -0.02
C PRO A 93 3.76 -9.69 1.38
N GLY A 94 4.52 -9.03 2.25
CA GLY A 94 4.51 -9.35 3.68
C GLY A 94 3.15 -9.07 4.33
N VAL A 95 2.53 -7.94 3.97
CA VAL A 95 1.20 -7.53 4.44
C VAL A 95 0.48 -6.68 3.39
N VAL A 96 -0.85 -6.78 3.33
CA VAL A 96 -1.72 -5.82 2.65
C VAL A 96 -2.37 -4.93 3.70
N TRP A 97 -2.12 -3.63 3.58
CA TRP A 97 -2.56 -2.60 4.50
C TRP A 97 -3.68 -1.79 3.86
N PHE A 98 -4.91 -1.99 4.29
CA PHE A 98 -6.07 -1.20 3.90
C PHE A 98 -6.19 0.02 4.81
N GLN A 99 -6.08 1.21 4.23
CA GLN A 99 -6.21 2.48 4.95
C GLN A 99 -7.60 2.64 5.57
N LEU A 100 -7.77 3.70 6.36
CA LEU A 100 -9.02 4.03 7.03
C LEU A 100 -10.23 3.99 6.08
N GLU A 101 -11.35 3.49 6.61
CA GLU A 101 -12.64 3.41 5.90
C GLU A 101 -12.67 2.46 4.68
N ILE A 102 -11.61 1.68 4.43
CA ILE A 102 -11.59 0.63 3.41
C ILE A 102 -11.93 -0.72 4.05
N TYR A 103 -13.07 -1.29 3.66
CA TYR A 103 -13.62 -2.48 4.28
C TYR A 103 -14.15 -3.47 3.23
N ALA A 104 -13.50 -4.63 3.11
CA ALA A 104 -13.84 -5.68 2.15
C ALA A 104 -13.58 -7.07 2.79
N PRO A 105 -14.40 -7.49 3.77
CA PRO A 105 -14.11 -8.65 4.63
C PRO A 105 -13.97 -9.97 3.85
N ASP A 106 -14.77 -10.18 2.80
CA ASP A 106 -14.64 -11.38 1.96
C ASP A 106 -13.28 -11.41 1.25
N SER A 107 -12.80 -10.27 0.75
CA SER A 107 -11.48 -10.16 0.15
C SER A 107 -10.36 -10.32 1.18
N PHE A 108 -10.53 -9.79 2.40
CA PHE A 108 -9.55 -9.96 3.48
C PHE A 108 -9.37 -11.44 3.81
N LYS A 109 -10.49 -12.17 3.94
CA LYS A 109 -10.47 -13.61 4.19
C LYS A 109 -9.73 -14.38 3.09
N VAL A 110 -9.97 -14.05 1.82
CA VAL A 110 -9.28 -14.70 0.70
C VAL A 110 -7.76 -14.44 0.75
N LEU A 111 -7.34 -13.23 1.12
CA LEU A 111 -5.91 -12.91 1.29
C LEU A 111 -5.29 -13.73 2.43
N GLU A 112 -5.96 -13.80 3.59
CA GLU A 112 -5.50 -14.57 4.74
C GLU A 112 -5.42 -16.08 4.45
N GLU A 113 -6.40 -16.64 3.74
CA GLU A 113 -6.39 -18.04 3.28
C GLU A 113 -5.23 -18.33 2.31
N ASN A 114 -4.72 -17.32 1.61
CA ASN A 114 -3.53 -17.39 0.77
C ASN A 114 -2.23 -17.03 1.53
N GLY A 115 -2.29 -16.95 2.87
CA GLY A 115 -1.14 -16.72 3.73
C GLY A 115 -0.63 -15.28 3.73
N ILE A 116 -1.44 -14.33 3.27
CA ILE A 116 -1.11 -12.90 3.26
C ILE A 116 -1.72 -12.24 4.50
N GLU A 117 -0.88 -11.57 5.28
CA GLU A 117 -1.37 -10.81 6.43
C GLU A 117 -2.19 -9.60 5.96
N VAL A 118 -3.28 -9.31 6.66
CA VAL A 118 -4.14 -8.16 6.41
C VAL A 118 -4.15 -7.24 7.63
N ILE A 119 -3.93 -5.95 7.38
CA ILE A 119 -4.21 -4.87 8.33
C ILE A 119 -5.26 -3.99 7.66
N HIS A 120 -6.34 -3.65 8.37
CA HIS A 120 -7.40 -2.81 7.82
C HIS A 120 -7.84 -1.75 8.84
N ASP A 121 -8.48 -0.69 8.36
CA ASP A 121 -8.97 0.43 9.18
C ASP A 121 -7.90 1.01 10.12
N ARG A 122 -6.70 1.18 9.56
CA ARG A 122 -5.53 1.79 10.21
C ARG A 122 -4.82 2.71 9.24
N CYS A 123 -4.28 3.82 9.74
CA CYS A 123 -3.52 4.75 8.90
C CYS A 123 -2.03 4.56 9.12
N ILE A 124 -1.30 4.11 8.09
CA ILE A 124 0.15 3.88 8.18
C ILE A 124 0.92 5.09 8.71
N TYR A 125 0.52 6.30 8.29
CA TYR A 125 1.15 7.55 8.74
C TYR A 125 0.96 7.78 10.23
N LYS A 126 -0.26 7.57 10.76
CA LYS A 126 -0.52 7.72 12.20
C LYS A 126 0.28 6.72 13.01
N GLU A 127 0.27 5.44 12.59
CA GLU A 127 1.04 4.38 13.26
C GLU A 127 2.54 4.67 13.25
N LEU A 128 3.09 5.19 12.14
CA LEU A 128 4.50 5.57 12.00
C LEU A 128 4.91 6.80 12.83
N MET A 129 3.96 7.69 13.16
CA MET A 129 4.18 8.88 14.00
C MET A 129 4.08 8.57 15.50
N GLU A 130 3.41 7.48 15.86
CA GLU A 130 3.31 6.96 17.22
C GLU A 130 4.40 5.92 17.57
N CYS A 131 5.30 5.63 16.62
CA CYS A 131 6.47 4.75 16.78
C CYS A 131 7.67 5.47 17.38
#